data_AF-A0AB37AP81-F1
#
_entry.id   AF-A0AB37AP81-F1
#
_cell.length_a   1.000
_cell.length_b   1.000
_cell.length_c   1.000
_cell.angle_alpha   90.00
_cell.angle_beta   90.00
_cell.angle_gamma   90.00
#
_symmetry.space_group_name_H-M   'P 1'
#
loop_
_entity.id
_entity.type
_entity.pdbx_description
1 polymer ?
#
loop_
_entity_poly.entity_id
_entity_poly.type
_entity_poly.pdbx_seq_one_letter_code
_entity_poly.pdbx_strand_id
1 'polypeptide(L)'
;ALIKVVTVVAFIGVGLLMIFGILKGAPHGGWSNLTIGDAPFAGGLPAMMGVAMIAGFSFQGTELIGVAAGESENPRTTIPRAVRQVFWRILLFYVLAIFVIGVLIPYTDPNLLKTDVTDIGVSPFTLVFRHAGLAFAAGVMNAVILTAVLSAGNSGMYASTRMLYNLATEGRAPKLFAKLSAGGVPRNALYATTAVGAL
;
A
#
# COMPACT_ATOMS: atom_id res chain seq x y z
N ALA A 1 5.94 -10.93 -6.57
CA ALA A 1 6.58 -10.05 -5.57
C ALA A 1 7.75 -9.26 -6.14
N LEU A 2 8.66 -9.89 -6.90
CA LEU A 2 9.86 -9.25 -7.45
C LEU A 2 9.56 -8.05 -8.37
N ILE A 3 8.58 -8.18 -9.26
CA ILE A 3 8.13 -7.08 -10.13
C ILE A 3 7.80 -5.82 -9.31
N LYS A 4 7.02 -5.97 -8.23
CA LYS A 4 6.66 -4.84 -7.34
C LYS A 4 7.91 -4.16 -6.75
N VAL A 5 8.89 -4.95 -6.31
CA VAL A 5 10.15 -4.44 -5.74
C VAL A 5 10.93 -3.65 -6.79
N VAL A 6 11.15 -4.26 -7.95
CA VAL A 6 11.92 -3.65 -9.04
C VAL A 6 11.28 -2.34 -9.51
N THR A 7 9.95 -2.31 -9.65
CA THR A 7 9.24 -1.10 -10.09
C THR A 7 9.42 0.06 -9.12
N VAL A 8 9.35 -0.16 -7.80
CA VAL A 8 9.52 0.94 -6.85
C VAL A 8 10.99 1.36 -6.72
N VAL A 9 11.93 0.42 -6.83
CA VAL A 9 13.36 0.78 -6.89
C VAL A 9 13.64 1.64 -8.12
N ALA A 10 13.08 1.29 -9.28
CA ALA A 10 13.17 2.09 -10.50
C ALA A 10 12.51 3.48 -10.33
N PHE A 11 11.33 3.53 -9.70
CA PHE A 11 10.66 4.78 -9.35
C PHE A 11 11.52 5.70 -8.49
N ILE A 12 12.13 5.16 -7.43
CA ILE A 12 13.02 5.92 -6.54
C ILE A 12 14.23 6.42 -7.30
N GLY A 13 14.84 5.57 -8.15
CA GLY A 13 15.94 5.99 -9.01
C GLY A 13 15.58 7.18 -9.90
N VAL A 14 14.45 7.10 -10.59
CA VAL A 14 13.95 8.21 -11.44
C VAL A 14 13.65 9.46 -10.61
N GLY A 15 12.99 9.31 -9.46
CA GLY A 15 12.70 10.42 -8.58
C GLY A 15 13.95 11.12 -8.05
N LEU A 16 14.96 10.36 -7.61
CA LEU A 16 16.25 10.92 -7.19
C LEU A 16 16.94 11.66 -8.33
N LEU A 17 16.94 11.11 -9.55
CA LEU A 17 17.48 11.78 -10.74
C LEU A 17 16.77 13.11 -11.04
N MET A 18 15.46 13.20 -10.79
CA MET A 18 14.70 14.46 -10.91
C MET A 18 15.05 15.45 -9.79
N ILE A 19 15.19 14.96 -8.55
CA ILE A 19 15.55 15.80 -7.38
C ILE A 19 16.95 16.42 -7.56
N PHE A 20 17.91 15.67 -8.10
CA PHE A 20 19.25 16.18 -8.40
C PHE A 20 19.34 16.98 -9.72
N GLY A 21 18.21 17.19 -10.43
CA GLY A 21 18.15 17.99 -11.65
C GLY A 21 18.77 17.33 -12.89
N ILE A 22 19.11 16.05 -12.83
CA ILE A 22 19.65 15.27 -13.96
C ILE A 22 18.53 14.97 -14.97
N LEU A 23 17.32 14.68 -14.46
CA LEU A 23 16.11 14.57 -15.26
C LEU A 23 15.24 15.82 -15.11
N LYS A 24 14.77 16.36 -16.24
CA LYS A 24 13.80 17.47 -16.25
C LYS A 24 12.42 16.95 -15.84
N GLY A 25 11.72 17.71 -15.00
CA GLY A 25 10.33 17.41 -14.63
C GLY A 25 9.84 18.03 -13.33
N ALA A 26 10.72 18.60 -12.51
CA ALA A 26 10.33 19.47 -11.39
C ALA A 26 11.15 20.78 -11.42
N PRO A 27 10.53 21.96 -11.27
CA PRO A 27 11.27 23.21 -11.09
C PRO A 27 12.20 23.10 -9.86
N HIS A 28 13.47 23.49 -10.01
CA HIS A 28 14.47 23.51 -8.93
C HIS A 28 14.64 22.19 -8.14
N GLY A 29 14.47 21.02 -8.78
CA GLY A 29 14.63 19.73 -8.12
C GLY A 29 13.54 19.41 -7.08
N GLY A 30 12.45 20.19 -7.05
CA GLY A 30 11.30 19.99 -6.16
C GLY A 30 11.48 20.48 -4.72
N TRP A 31 12.68 20.84 -4.28
CA TRP A 31 12.94 21.26 -2.89
C TRP A 31 12.08 22.45 -2.42
N SER A 32 11.73 23.35 -3.34
CA SER A 32 10.83 24.48 -3.04
C SER A 32 9.44 24.03 -2.58
N ASN A 33 8.97 22.85 -2.98
CA ASN A 33 7.66 22.31 -2.63
C ASN A 33 7.52 21.99 -1.13
N LEU A 34 8.62 21.88 -0.39
CA LEU A 34 8.59 21.66 1.06
C LEU A 34 8.35 22.93 1.87
N THR A 35 8.46 24.10 1.23
CA THR A 35 8.33 25.42 1.88
C THR A 35 7.24 26.29 1.26
N ILE A 36 6.46 25.78 0.32
CA ILE A 36 5.33 26.53 -0.26
C ILE A 36 4.17 26.62 0.73
N GLY A 37 3.52 27.77 0.82
CA GLY A 37 2.30 27.94 1.62
C GLY A 37 2.46 27.50 3.08
N ASP A 38 1.60 26.57 3.51
CA ASP A 38 1.57 26.02 4.87
C ASP A 38 2.47 24.78 5.05
N ALA A 39 3.29 24.44 4.05
CA ALA A 39 4.22 23.32 4.14
C ALA A 39 5.30 23.57 5.21
N PRO A 40 5.83 22.52 5.85
CA PRO A 40 5.60 21.09 5.60
C PRO A 40 4.39 20.50 6.35
N PHE A 41 3.72 21.28 7.21
CA PHE A 41 2.62 20.81 8.06
C PHE A 41 1.29 21.45 7.66
N ALA A 42 0.91 21.31 6.38
CA ALA A 42 -0.36 21.83 5.89
C ALA A 42 -1.55 21.23 6.67
N GLY A 43 -2.43 22.08 7.20
CA GLY A 43 -3.54 21.67 8.07
C GLY A 43 -3.15 21.42 9.54
N GLY A 44 -1.91 21.70 9.93
CA GLY A 44 -1.45 21.69 11.32
C GLY A 44 -1.52 20.32 12.03
N LEU A 45 -1.59 20.35 13.36
CA LEU A 45 -1.66 19.15 14.20
C LEU A 45 -2.83 18.20 13.85
N PRO A 46 -4.06 18.68 13.58
CA PRO A 46 -5.17 17.79 13.24
C PRO A 46 -4.93 16.99 11.96
N ALA A 47 -4.39 17.63 10.91
CA ALA A 47 -4.04 16.95 9.67
C ALA A 47 -2.91 15.94 9.89
N MET A 48 -1.88 16.30 10.67
CA MET A 48 -0.79 15.39 11.02
C MET A 48 -1.30 14.15 11.77
N MET A 49 -2.23 14.32 12.72
CA MET A 49 -2.88 13.21 13.40
C MET A 49 -3.69 12.33 12.44
N GLY A 50 -4.44 12.94 11.50
CA GLY A 50 -5.17 12.21 10.46
C GLY A 50 -4.26 11.35 9.58
N VAL A 51 -3.15 11.92 9.10
CA VAL A 51 -2.15 11.19 8.30
C VAL A 51 -1.49 10.08 9.12
N ALA A 52 -1.19 10.33 10.41
CA ALA A 52 -0.64 9.30 11.30
C ALA A 52 -1.60 8.12 11.49
N MET A 53 -2.91 8.38 11.59
CA MET A 53 -3.92 7.30 11.67
C MET A 53 -3.99 6.49 10.37
N ILE A 54 -3.98 7.14 9.20
CA ILE A 54 -3.98 6.46 7.90
C ILE A 54 -2.71 5.61 7.73
N ALA A 55 -1.56 6.15 8.14
CA ALA A 55 -0.30 5.42 8.14
C ALA A 55 -0.36 4.21 9.07
N GLY A 56 -0.87 4.36 10.30
CA GLY A 56 -1.05 3.27 11.25
C GLY A 56 -1.96 2.15 10.72
N PHE A 57 -3.10 2.53 10.13
CA PHE A 57 -4.02 1.58 9.50
C PHE A 57 -3.38 0.82 8.34
N SER A 58 -2.49 1.47 7.57
CA SER A 58 -1.76 0.82 6.46
C SER A 58 -0.81 -0.29 6.91
N PHE A 59 -0.45 -0.35 8.20
CA PHE A 59 0.40 -1.40 8.78
C PHE A 59 -0.38 -2.46 9.56
N GLN A 60 -1.72 -2.47 9.47
CA GLN A 60 -2.51 -3.59 9.96
C GLN A 60 -2.20 -4.87 9.14
N GLY A 61 -2.31 -6.04 9.75
CA GLY A 61 -1.95 -7.32 9.12
C GLY A 61 -0.55 -7.82 9.49
N THR A 62 0.19 -7.13 10.35
CA THR A 62 1.45 -7.66 10.91
C THR A 62 1.21 -8.86 11.85
N GLU A 63 -0.01 -9.03 12.35
CA GLU A 63 -0.45 -10.20 13.12
C GLU A 63 -0.34 -11.52 12.33
N LEU A 64 -0.38 -11.47 10.99
CA LEU A 64 -0.17 -12.64 10.13
C LEU A 64 1.23 -13.24 10.28
N ILE A 65 2.23 -12.45 10.68
CA ILE A 65 3.57 -12.96 10.99
C ILE A 65 3.50 -13.90 12.21
N GLY A 66 2.64 -13.60 13.18
CA GLY A 66 2.42 -14.47 14.34
C GLY A 66 1.75 -15.79 13.98
N VAL A 67 0.76 -15.76 13.08
CA VAL A 67 0.13 -16.99 12.56
C VAL A 67 1.14 -17.82 11.76
N ALA A 68 1.89 -17.17 10.86
CA ALA A 68 2.94 -17.82 10.08
C ALA A 68 4.07 -18.40 10.96
N ALA A 69 4.34 -17.80 12.13
CA ALA A 69 5.28 -18.36 13.10
C ALA A 69 4.81 -19.70 13.67
N GLY A 70 3.50 -19.87 13.89
CA GLY A 70 2.91 -21.14 14.33
C GLY A 70 2.94 -22.24 13.26
N GLU A 71 2.94 -21.85 11.98
CA GLU A 71 2.96 -22.77 10.83
C GLU A 71 4.36 -22.98 10.22
N SER A 72 5.38 -22.25 10.70
CA SER A 72 6.74 -22.35 10.15
C SER A 72 7.50 -23.52 10.75
N GLU A 73 8.22 -24.27 9.92
CA GLU A 73 9.09 -25.37 10.37
C GLU A 73 10.22 -24.90 11.31
N ASN A 74 10.77 -23.70 11.08
CA ASN A 74 11.90 -23.14 11.85
C ASN A 74 11.66 -21.67 12.21
N PRO A 75 10.72 -21.38 13.13
CA PRO A 75 10.29 -20.01 13.39
C PRO A 75 11.40 -19.15 14.02
N ARG A 76 12.30 -19.75 14.81
CA ARG A 76 13.43 -19.06 15.45
C ARG A 76 14.36 -18.35 14.46
N THR A 77 14.48 -18.85 13.23
CA THR A 77 15.33 -18.26 12.19
C THR A 77 14.51 -17.57 11.09
N THR A 78 13.38 -18.16 10.70
CA THR A 78 12.55 -17.67 9.60
C THR A 78 11.85 -16.37 9.96
N ILE A 79 11.34 -16.25 11.19
CA ILE A 79 10.58 -15.05 11.61
C ILE A 79 11.49 -13.82 11.73
N PRO A 80 12.64 -13.84 12.42
CA PRO A 80 13.52 -12.68 12.48
C PRO A 80 14.01 -12.23 11.09
N ARG A 81 14.29 -13.19 10.19
CA ARG A 81 14.70 -12.90 8.82
C ARG A 81 13.58 -12.24 8.02
N ALA A 82 12.35 -12.75 8.13
CA ALA A 82 11.18 -12.17 7.48
C ALA A 82 10.90 -10.75 7.99
N VAL A 83 10.94 -10.53 9.31
CA VAL A 83 10.77 -9.20 9.93
C VAL A 83 11.79 -8.20 9.38
N ARG A 84 13.08 -8.58 9.31
CA ARG A 84 14.12 -7.70 8.77
C ARG A 84 13.88 -7.38 7.29
N GLN A 85 13.42 -8.35 6.49
CA GLN A 85 13.06 -8.11 5.10
C GLN A 85 11.85 -7.18 4.95
N VAL A 86 10.85 -7.32 5.81
CA VAL A 86 9.68 -6.44 5.84
C VAL A 86 10.10 -5.03 6.23
N PHE A 87 10.96 -4.85 7.23
CA PHE A 87 11.47 -3.55 7.63
C PHE A 87 12.11 -2.78 6.46
N TRP A 88 13.04 -3.42 5.75
CA TRP A 88 13.68 -2.80 4.57
C TRP A 88 12.68 -2.49 3.47
N ARG A 89 11.68 -3.35 3.26
CA ARG A 89 10.60 -3.09 2.30
C ARG A 89 9.76 -1.88 2.72
N ILE A 90 9.40 -1.74 3.98
CA ILE A 90 8.64 -0.57 4.48
C ILE A 90 9.45 0.71 4.29
N LEU A 91 10.73 0.71 4.70
CA LEU A 91 11.59 1.88 4.54
C LEU A 91 11.69 2.32 3.07
N LEU A 92 11.90 1.37 2.16
CA LEU A 92 12.12 1.65 0.74
C LEU A 92 10.81 1.99 0.02
N PHE A 93 9.74 1.22 0.23
CA PHE A 93 8.46 1.41 -0.46
C PHE A 93 7.60 2.53 0.09
N TYR A 94 7.62 2.75 1.41
CA TYR A 94 6.76 3.75 2.04
C TYR A 94 7.55 5.02 2.29
N VAL A 95 8.59 4.97 3.14
CA VAL A 95 9.26 6.19 3.59
C VAL A 95 9.96 6.90 2.43
N LEU A 96 10.81 6.19 1.69
CA LEU A 96 11.61 6.80 0.63
C LEU A 96 10.74 7.21 -0.57
N ALA A 97 9.76 6.40 -0.96
CA ALA A 97 8.86 6.76 -2.06
C ALA A 97 7.96 7.95 -1.73
N ILE A 98 7.38 8.00 -0.52
CA ILE A 98 6.57 9.15 -0.06
C ILE A 98 7.44 10.40 0.03
N PHE A 99 8.68 10.29 0.51
CA PHE A 99 9.63 11.40 0.52
C PHE A 99 9.88 11.95 -0.89
N VAL A 100 10.20 11.07 -1.85
CA VAL A 100 10.39 11.46 -3.26
C VAL A 100 9.15 12.15 -3.82
N ILE A 101 7.96 11.62 -3.55
CA ILE A 101 6.69 12.21 -3.97
C ILE A 101 6.51 13.60 -3.35
N GLY A 102 6.72 13.75 -2.04
CA GLY A 102 6.53 15.00 -1.32
C GLY A 102 7.51 16.10 -1.72
N VAL A 103 8.72 15.73 -2.17
CA VAL A 103 9.65 16.69 -2.76
C VAL A 103 9.21 17.06 -4.18
N LEU A 104 8.86 16.09 -5.02
CA LEU A 104 8.63 16.36 -6.45
C LEU A 104 7.24 16.92 -6.78
N ILE A 105 6.23 16.65 -5.96
CA ILE A 105 4.85 17.05 -6.19
C ILE A 105 4.42 18.02 -5.08
N PRO A 106 4.02 19.27 -5.42
CA PRO A 106 3.54 20.20 -4.42
C PRO A 106 2.24 19.70 -3.80
N TYR A 107 2.05 19.90 -2.49
CA TYR A 107 0.82 19.49 -1.81
C TYR A 107 -0.44 20.20 -2.34
N THR A 108 -0.26 21.31 -3.06
CA THR A 108 -1.32 22.09 -3.73
C THR A 108 -1.66 21.57 -5.13
N ASP A 109 -1.03 20.50 -5.62
CA ASP A 109 -1.29 19.96 -6.97
C ASP A 109 -2.75 19.49 -7.10
N PRO A 110 -3.50 19.97 -8.11
CA PRO A 110 -4.91 19.65 -8.25
C PRO A 110 -5.19 18.18 -8.60
N ASN A 111 -4.18 17.41 -9.05
CA ASN A 111 -4.32 15.99 -9.39
C ASN A 111 -4.18 15.06 -8.17
N LEU A 112 -3.75 15.59 -7.02
CA LEU A 112 -3.76 14.85 -5.77
C LEU A 112 -5.20 14.64 -5.28
N LEU A 113 -5.45 13.56 -4.55
CA LEU A 113 -6.76 13.32 -3.92
C LEU A 113 -7.14 14.52 -3.06
N LYS A 114 -8.21 15.21 -3.45
CA LYS A 114 -8.90 16.18 -2.62
C LYS A 114 -9.96 15.45 -1.81
N THR A 115 -10.34 16.04 -0.69
CA THR A 115 -11.30 15.47 0.28
C THR A 115 -12.71 15.24 -0.33
N ASP A 116 -12.96 15.71 -1.56
CA ASP A 116 -14.22 15.53 -2.25
C ASP A 116 -14.26 14.21 -3.04
N VAL A 117 -15.29 13.42 -2.73
CA VAL A 117 -15.52 12.02 -3.17
C VAL A 117 -15.70 11.87 -4.70
N THR A 118 -15.67 12.98 -5.46
CA THR A 118 -15.89 13.01 -6.92
C THR A 118 -14.61 13.10 -7.75
N ASP A 119 -13.45 13.39 -7.16
CA ASP A 119 -12.20 13.53 -7.91
C ASP A 119 -11.45 12.20 -8.02
N ILE A 120 -11.24 11.74 -9.26
CA ILE A 120 -10.37 10.60 -9.57
C ILE A 120 -8.92 11.07 -9.35
N GLY A 121 -8.46 11.04 -8.10
CA GLY A 121 -7.08 11.36 -7.78
C GLY A 121 -6.14 10.46 -8.57
N VAL A 122 -5.17 11.08 -9.25
CA VAL A 122 -4.16 10.35 -10.00
C VAL A 122 -3.12 9.84 -9.02
N SER A 123 -2.71 8.58 -9.17
CA SER A 123 -1.66 8.02 -8.30
C SER A 123 -0.41 8.91 -8.36
N PRO A 124 0.10 9.42 -7.23
CA PRO A 124 1.29 10.27 -7.21
C PRO A 124 2.52 9.59 -7.82
N PHE A 125 2.60 8.26 -7.72
CA PHE A 125 3.60 7.46 -8.40
C PHE A 125 3.59 7.62 -9.92
N THR A 126 2.40 7.73 -10.51
CA THR A 126 2.26 7.96 -11.95
C THR A 126 2.45 9.42 -12.34
N LEU A 127 2.11 10.35 -11.47
CA LEU A 127 2.34 11.79 -11.68
C LEU A 127 3.83 12.11 -11.80
N VAL A 128 4.68 11.54 -10.95
CA VAL A 128 6.15 11.70 -11.06
C VAL A 128 6.66 11.26 -12.43
N PHE A 129 6.24 10.08 -12.93
CA PHE A 129 6.66 9.61 -14.25
C PHE A 129 6.12 10.48 -15.39
N ARG A 130 4.88 11.00 -15.27
CA ARG A 130 4.33 11.94 -16.25
C ARG A 130 5.11 13.24 -16.27
N HIS A 131 5.45 13.80 -15.11
CA HIS A 131 6.28 15.00 -14.99
C HIS A 131 7.69 14.79 -15.55
N ALA A 132 8.24 13.59 -15.41
CA ALA A 132 9.51 13.19 -16.03
C ALA A 132 9.44 13.01 -17.57
N GLY A 133 8.25 13.13 -18.20
CA GLY A 133 8.04 12.86 -19.62
C GLY A 133 8.01 11.37 -19.99
N LEU A 134 7.93 10.47 -19.00
CA LEU A 134 7.95 9.02 -19.17
C LEU A 134 6.53 8.43 -19.17
N ALA A 135 5.72 8.81 -20.16
CA ALA A 135 4.31 8.41 -20.25
C ALA A 135 4.10 6.88 -20.25
N PHE A 136 4.97 6.12 -20.92
CA PHE A 136 4.94 4.65 -20.89
C PHE A 136 5.17 4.08 -19.49
N ALA A 137 6.13 4.66 -18.74
CA ALA A 137 6.42 4.21 -17.37
C ALA A 137 5.25 4.47 -16.42
N ALA A 138 4.49 5.56 -16.61
CA ALA A 138 3.26 5.82 -15.86
C ALA A 138 2.20 4.74 -16.09
N GLY A 139 2.02 4.24 -17.32
CA GLY A 139 1.12 3.14 -17.64
C GLY A 139 1.54 1.82 -16.99
N VAL A 140 2.83 1.49 -17.05
CA VAL A 140 3.39 0.30 -16.38
C VAL A 140 3.21 0.38 -14.86
N MET A 141 3.43 1.55 -14.26
CA MET A 141 3.24 1.76 -12.83
C MET A 141 1.78 1.52 -12.41
N ASN A 142 0.80 1.99 -13.17
CA ASN A 142 -0.62 1.69 -12.92
C ASN A 142 -0.91 0.18 -12.94
N ALA A 143 -0.38 -0.55 -13.93
CA ALA A 143 -0.55 -2.00 -13.99
C ALA A 143 0.09 -2.70 -12.77
N VAL A 144 1.28 -2.25 -12.35
CA VAL A 144 1.96 -2.79 -11.16
C VAL A 144 1.16 -2.50 -9.89
N ILE A 145 0.61 -1.29 -9.72
CA ILE A 145 -0.25 -0.93 -8.59
C ILE A 145 -1.50 -1.83 -8.57
N LEU A 146 -2.17 -2.01 -9.71
CA LEU A 146 -3.35 -2.86 -9.80
C LEU A 146 -3.05 -4.32 -9.41
N THR A 147 -1.99 -4.90 -9.97
CA THR A 147 -1.57 -6.25 -9.58
C THR A 147 -1.15 -6.33 -8.11
N ALA A 148 -0.63 -5.23 -7.54
CA ALA A 148 -0.27 -5.17 -6.15
C ALA A 148 -1.48 -5.21 -5.23
N VAL A 149 -2.51 -4.41 -5.53
CA VAL A 149 -3.79 -4.35 -4.81
C VAL A 149 -4.51 -5.69 -4.92
N LEU A 150 -4.63 -6.29 -6.11
CA LEU A 150 -5.28 -7.59 -6.29
C LEU A 150 -4.60 -8.71 -5.49
N SER A 151 -3.26 -8.72 -5.48
CA SER A 151 -2.48 -9.70 -4.71
C SER A 151 -2.64 -9.52 -3.20
N ALA A 152 -2.75 -8.29 -2.71
CA ALA A 152 -3.03 -8.02 -1.30
C ALA A 152 -4.48 -8.42 -0.94
N GLY A 153 -5.45 -8.01 -1.77
CA GLY A 153 -6.86 -8.36 -1.61
C GLY A 153 -7.11 -9.87 -1.58
N ASN A 154 -6.44 -10.65 -2.43
CA ASN A 154 -6.55 -12.11 -2.39
C ASN A 154 -6.07 -12.71 -1.06
N SER A 155 -4.98 -12.19 -0.50
CA SER A 155 -4.45 -12.66 0.79
C SER A 155 -5.37 -12.25 1.95
N GLY A 156 -5.89 -11.01 1.92
CA GLY A 156 -6.87 -10.52 2.88
C GLY A 156 -8.16 -11.34 2.87
N MET A 157 -8.75 -11.56 1.69
CA MET A 157 -9.95 -12.39 1.54
C MET A 157 -9.73 -13.81 2.05
N TYR A 158 -8.57 -14.42 1.75
CA TYR A 158 -8.22 -15.75 2.24
C TYR A 158 -8.20 -15.80 3.78
N ALA A 159 -7.49 -14.85 4.41
CA ALA A 159 -7.38 -14.77 5.86
C ALA A 159 -8.74 -14.53 6.52
N SER A 160 -9.52 -13.55 6.04
CA SER A 160 -10.84 -13.23 6.58
C SER A 160 -11.83 -14.40 6.43
N THR A 161 -11.82 -15.08 5.28
CA THR A 161 -12.67 -16.25 5.01
C THR A 161 -12.36 -17.38 6.00
N ARG A 162 -11.08 -17.68 6.23
CA ARG A 162 -10.63 -18.72 7.18
C ARG A 162 -10.95 -18.34 8.63
N MET A 163 -10.77 -17.08 8.99
CA MET A 163 -11.11 -16.58 10.33
C MET A 163 -12.60 -16.73 10.62
N LEU A 164 -13.48 -16.33 9.70
CA LEU A 164 -14.93 -16.48 9.83
C LEU A 164 -15.36 -17.94 9.89
N TYR A 165 -14.71 -18.81 9.10
CA TYR A 165 -14.91 -20.26 9.17
C TYR A 165 -14.55 -20.82 10.56
N ASN A 166 -13.38 -20.46 11.10
CA ASN A 166 -12.91 -20.95 12.40
C ASN A 166 -13.85 -20.51 13.53
N LEU A 167 -14.28 -19.24 13.52
CA LEU A 167 -15.27 -18.73 14.47
C LEU A 167 -16.59 -19.52 14.39
N ALA A 168 -17.02 -19.91 13.19
CA ALA A 168 -18.24 -20.69 13.02
C ALA A 168 -18.08 -22.14 13.49
N THR A 169 -16.91 -22.75 13.30
CA THR A 169 -16.62 -24.10 13.84
C THR A 169 -16.52 -24.11 15.36
N GLU A 170 -16.06 -23.02 15.98
CA GLU A 170 -16.01 -22.84 17.44
C GLU A 170 -17.37 -22.44 18.03
N GLY A 171 -18.43 -22.32 17.21
CA GLY A 171 -19.76 -21.91 17.65
C GLY A 171 -19.91 -20.42 17.99
N ARG A 172 -18.91 -19.59 17.66
CA ARG A 172 -18.90 -18.13 17.86
C ARG A 172 -19.49 -17.34 16.69
N ALA A 173 -19.74 -17.99 15.56
CA ALA A 173 -20.42 -17.44 14.39
C ALA A 173 -21.47 -18.43 13.84
N PRO A 174 -22.41 -17.98 12.99
CA PRO A 174 -23.44 -18.86 12.44
C PRO A 174 -22.88 -20.12 11.77
N LYS A 175 -23.43 -21.29 12.12
CA LYS A 175 -23.00 -22.61 11.60
C LYS A 175 -23.01 -22.71 10.07
N LEU A 176 -23.76 -21.83 9.39
CA LEU A 176 -23.76 -21.73 7.93
C LEU A 176 -22.36 -21.49 7.35
N PHE A 177 -21.50 -20.77 8.06
CA PHE A 177 -20.13 -20.44 7.63
C PHE A 177 -19.13 -21.57 7.88
N ALA A 178 -19.47 -22.57 8.70
CA ALA A 178 -18.63 -23.75 8.97
C ALA A 178 -18.73 -24.83 7.88
N LYS A 179 -19.52 -24.61 6.81
CA LYS A 179 -19.67 -25.58 5.71
C LYS A 179 -18.53 -25.46 4.71
N LEU A 180 -17.82 -26.56 4.47
CA LEU A 180 -16.81 -26.68 3.42
C LEU A 180 -17.42 -27.21 2.12
N SER A 181 -16.92 -26.73 0.98
CA SER A 181 -17.15 -27.35 -0.32
C SER A 181 -16.26 -28.58 -0.53
N ALA A 182 -16.54 -29.38 -1.56
CA ALA A 182 -15.73 -30.53 -1.94
C ALA A 182 -14.24 -30.20 -2.18
N GLY A 183 -13.93 -28.95 -2.55
CA GLY A 183 -12.56 -28.45 -2.70
C GLY A 183 -11.93 -27.87 -1.43
N GLY A 184 -12.54 -28.06 -0.26
CA GLY A 184 -12.01 -27.56 1.02
C GLY A 184 -12.13 -26.06 1.25
N VAL A 185 -12.93 -25.35 0.44
CA VAL A 185 -13.16 -23.90 0.55
C VAL A 185 -14.50 -23.63 1.25
N PRO A 186 -14.56 -22.82 2.32
CA PRO A 186 -15.81 -22.43 2.98
C PRO A 186 -16.54 -21.33 2.19
N ARG A 187 -17.32 -21.73 1.18
CA ARG A 187 -17.94 -20.82 0.20
C ARG A 187 -18.87 -19.78 0.83
N ASN A 188 -19.65 -20.15 1.84
CA ASN A 188 -20.57 -19.22 2.50
C ASN A 188 -19.83 -18.13 3.26
N ALA A 189 -18.71 -18.47 3.91
CA ALA A 189 -17.84 -17.49 4.56
C ALA A 189 -17.19 -16.58 3.51
N LEU A 190 -16.73 -17.15 2.38
CA LEU A 190 -16.18 -16.38 1.27
C LEU A 190 -17.19 -15.34 0.75
N TYR A 191 -18.40 -15.77 0.37
CA TYR A 191 -19.43 -14.84 -0.13
C TYR A 191 -19.78 -13.73 0.87
N ALA A 192 -19.89 -14.06 2.16
CA ALA A 192 -20.15 -13.06 3.19
C ALA A 192 -18.99 -12.05 3.29
N THR A 193 -17.74 -12.52 3.36
CA THR A 193 -16.57 -11.64 3.42
C THR A 193 -16.40 -10.79 2.16
N THR A 194 -16.71 -11.33 0.98
CA THR A 194 -16.69 -10.59 -0.28
C THR A 194 -17.78 -9.54 -0.33
N ALA A 195 -19.01 -9.86 0.11
CA ALA A 195 -20.10 -8.90 0.17
C ALA A 195 -19.78 -7.73 1.10
N VAL A 196 -19.21 -8.01 2.28
CA VAL A 196 -18.77 -6.96 3.21
C VAL A 196 -17.60 -6.16 2.65
N GLY A 197 -16.62 -6.80 2.00
CA GLY A 197 -15.47 -6.11 1.41
C GLY A 197 -15.78 -5.31 0.15
N ALA A 198 -16.96 -5.50 -0.45
CA ALA A 198 -17.42 -4.75 -1.63
C ALA A 198 -18.27 -3.52 -1.28
N LEU A 199 -18.61 -3.32 0.01
CA LEU A 199 -19.25 -2.12 0.55
C LEU A 199 -18.21 -1.01 0.78
#